data_AF-A0AB74JVZ9-F1
#
_entry.id   AF-A0AB74JVZ9-F1
#
_cell.length_a   1.000
_cell.length_b   1.000
_cell.length_c   1.000
_cell.angle_alpha   90.00
_cell.angle_beta   90.00
_cell.angle_gamma   90.00
#
_symmetry.space_group_name_H-M   'P 1'
#
loop_
_entity.id
_entity.type
_entity.pdbx_description
1 polymer ?
#
loop_
_entity_poly.entity_id
_entity_poly.type
_entity_poly.pdbx_seq_one_letter_code
_entity_poly.pdbx_strand_id
1 'polypeptide(L)'
;MQPEIFGPLNQTYYHGKVLDTAPVNSKDAVSITAQDYFRKTFGAAYANGNRFGVDFSNPENASKNWRASKSPCLLSHKPPIGSRQIEPRDILINTPFAGQETEIRVRLIRKGIVGTTDDNKIRVASPLNARGQEGNIQFISLCLNDPAKPLSTEFIADREMLNIMFSRAKHMQIVVGNFRPWTTAIMNKDKGWEGASAKTARRYEFVEIIGSLWP
;
A
#
# COMPACT_ATOMS: atom_id res chain seq x y z
N MET A 1 -14.27 2.77 -6.48
CA MET A 1 -13.21 1.99 -5.80
C MET A 1 -13.83 0.70 -5.27
N GLN A 2 -13.10 -0.40 -5.07
CA GLN A 2 -13.71 -1.60 -4.45
C GLN A 2 -14.24 -1.26 -3.05
N PRO A 3 -15.43 -1.76 -2.65
CA PRO A 3 -16.00 -1.46 -1.34
C PRO A 3 -15.08 -1.80 -0.16
N GLU A 4 -14.32 -2.89 -0.26
CA GLU A 4 -13.34 -3.30 0.78
C GLU A 4 -12.19 -2.30 0.96
N ILE A 5 -11.90 -1.50 -0.07
CA ILE A 5 -10.90 -0.43 -0.01
C ILE A 5 -11.56 0.88 0.42
N PHE A 6 -12.71 1.21 -0.17
CA PHE A 6 -13.41 2.47 0.08
C PHE A 6 -14.02 2.55 1.48
N GLY A 7 -14.63 1.48 1.97
CA GLY A 7 -15.39 1.46 3.22
C GLY A 7 -14.59 1.96 4.43
N PRO A 8 -13.41 1.40 4.72
CA PRO A 8 -12.56 1.87 5.81
C PRO A 8 -12.14 3.34 5.66
N LEU A 9 -11.83 3.78 4.44
CA LEU A 9 -11.44 5.18 4.17
C LEU A 9 -12.62 6.13 4.38
N ASN A 10 -13.80 5.76 3.91
CA ASN A 10 -15.03 6.53 4.10
C ASN A 10 -15.35 6.66 5.58
N GLN A 11 -15.22 5.57 6.34
CA GLN A 11 -15.47 5.58 7.77
C GLN A 11 -14.48 6.49 8.52
N THR A 12 -13.18 6.28 8.32
CA THR A 12 -12.13 7.01 9.06
C THR A 12 -12.00 8.47 8.62
N TYR A 13 -12.00 8.76 7.31
CA TYR A 13 -11.73 10.11 6.81
C TYR A 13 -12.97 10.90 6.43
N TYR A 14 -14.14 10.29 6.32
CA TYR A 14 -15.33 10.99 5.86
C TYR A 14 -16.55 10.75 6.76
N HIS A 15 -16.38 10.01 7.85
CA HIS A 15 -17.44 9.68 8.80
C HIS A 15 -18.66 9.04 8.11
N GLY A 16 -18.43 8.22 7.09
CA GLY A 16 -19.47 7.53 6.32
C GLY A 16 -20.30 8.44 5.40
N LYS A 17 -19.92 9.71 5.22
CA LYS A 17 -20.71 10.70 4.49
C LYS A 17 -20.51 10.66 2.97
N VAL A 18 -19.44 10.04 2.48
CA VAL A 18 -19.23 9.90 1.03
C VAL A 18 -20.03 8.71 0.54
N LEU A 19 -20.91 8.94 -0.43
CA LEU A 19 -21.64 7.88 -1.11
C LEU A 19 -20.77 7.28 -2.20
N ASP A 20 -20.75 5.95 -2.30
CA ASP A 20 -20.13 5.27 -3.44
C ASP A 20 -21.08 5.34 -4.64
N THR A 21 -20.97 6.41 -5.42
CA THR A 21 -21.86 6.68 -6.55
C THR A 21 -21.47 5.96 -7.83
N ALA A 22 -20.28 5.34 -7.86
CA ALA A 22 -19.75 4.60 -9.00
C ALA A 22 -18.83 3.46 -8.52
N PRO A 23 -19.41 2.40 -7.91
CA PRO A 23 -18.61 1.26 -7.47
C PRO A 23 -17.93 0.64 -8.69
N VAL A 24 -16.65 0.29 -8.54
CA VAL A 24 -15.95 -0.43 -9.59
C VAL A 24 -16.56 -1.82 -9.74
N ASN A 25 -16.49 -2.40 -10.94
CA ASN A 25 -16.94 -3.77 -11.15
C ASN A 25 -16.15 -4.71 -10.22
N SER A 26 -16.87 -5.44 -9.36
CA SER A 26 -16.29 -6.40 -8.41
C SER A 26 -15.58 -7.56 -9.11
N LYS A 27 -15.87 -7.79 -10.41
CA LYS A 27 -15.30 -8.84 -11.26
C LYS A 27 -14.35 -8.31 -12.33
N ASP A 28 -13.63 -7.22 -12.06
CA ASP A 28 -12.61 -6.74 -13.01
C ASP A 28 -11.54 -7.80 -13.30
N ALA A 29 -11.16 -7.91 -14.57
CA ALA A 29 -10.25 -8.95 -15.06
C ALA A 29 -8.84 -8.86 -14.44
N VAL A 30 -8.37 -7.66 -14.06
CA VAL A 30 -7.09 -7.50 -13.35
C VAL A 30 -7.22 -7.99 -11.92
N SER A 31 -8.32 -7.62 -11.26
CA SER A 31 -8.63 -8.04 -9.89
C SER A 31 -8.60 -9.57 -9.78
N ILE A 32 -9.29 -10.27 -10.69
CA ILE A 32 -9.36 -11.74 -10.69
C ILE A 32 -7.98 -12.37 -10.81
N THR A 33 -7.14 -11.89 -11.74
CA THR A 33 -5.77 -12.39 -11.92
C THR A 33 -4.90 -12.14 -10.68
N ALA A 34 -5.02 -10.95 -10.07
CA ALA A 34 -4.27 -10.61 -8.88
C ALA A 34 -4.70 -11.46 -7.68
N GLN A 35 -6.01 -11.62 -7.45
CA GLN A 35 -6.55 -12.46 -6.38
C GLN A 35 -6.07 -13.91 -6.54
N ASP A 36 -6.09 -14.46 -7.75
CA ASP A 36 -5.59 -15.82 -8.01
C ASP A 36 -4.09 -15.95 -7.73
N TYR A 37 -3.30 -14.96 -8.13
CA TYR A 37 -1.86 -14.92 -7.82
C TYR A 37 -1.62 -14.90 -6.30
N PHE A 38 -2.25 -13.98 -5.57
CA PHE A 38 -2.04 -13.82 -4.14
C PHE A 38 -2.52 -15.05 -3.36
N ARG A 39 -3.67 -15.61 -3.73
CA ARG A 39 -4.16 -16.88 -3.18
C ARG A 39 -3.19 -18.03 -3.40
N LYS A 40 -2.62 -18.18 -4.60
CA LYS A 40 -1.64 -19.25 -4.90
C LYS A 40 -0.30 -19.03 -4.21
N THR A 41 0.13 -17.77 -4.08
CA THR A 41 1.46 -17.42 -3.55
C THR A 41 1.49 -17.41 -2.03
N PHE A 42 0.44 -16.89 -1.39
CA PHE A 42 0.38 -16.70 0.05
C PHE A 42 -0.64 -17.62 0.75
N GLY A 43 -1.46 -18.35 0.00
CA GLY A 43 -2.39 -19.35 0.54
C GLY A 43 -3.31 -18.76 1.59
N ALA A 44 -3.37 -19.40 2.76
CA ALA A 44 -4.19 -18.96 3.89
C ALA A 44 -3.77 -17.60 4.49
N ALA A 45 -2.54 -17.12 4.24
CA ALA A 45 -2.12 -15.79 4.68
C ALA A 45 -2.77 -14.67 3.85
N TYR A 46 -3.33 -15.01 2.69
CA TYR A 46 -4.18 -14.12 1.91
C TYR A 46 -5.65 -14.39 2.25
N ALA A 47 -6.33 -13.40 2.84
CA ALA A 47 -7.70 -13.53 3.32
C ALA A 47 -8.78 -13.54 2.22
N ASN A 48 -8.43 -13.86 0.97
CA ASN A 48 -9.28 -13.77 -0.22
C ASN A 48 -9.84 -12.36 -0.55
N GLY A 49 -9.45 -11.34 0.20
CA GLY A 49 -9.89 -9.96 0.02
C GLY A 49 -9.04 -9.15 -0.96
N ASN A 50 -9.61 -8.06 -1.47
CA ASN A 50 -8.94 -7.09 -2.34
C ASN A 50 -8.05 -6.10 -1.59
N ARG A 51 -8.03 -6.18 -0.27
CA ARG A 51 -7.24 -5.30 0.58
C ARG A 51 -6.60 -6.12 1.69
N PHE A 52 -5.27 -6.04 1.82
CA PHE A 52 -4.56 -6.69 2.91
C PHE A 52 -3.21 -6.02 3.22
N GLY A 53 -2.74 -6.25 4.45
CA GLY A 53 -1.44 -5.80 4.93
C GLY A 53 -0.41 -6.92 4.99
N VAL A 54 0.86 -6.59 4.69
CA VAL A 54 2.02 -7.46 4.89
C VAL A 54 2.90 -6.85 5.96
N ASP A 55 2.85 -7.44 7.16
CA ASP A 55 3.60 -6.97 8.32
C ASP A 55 5.04 -7.52 8.34
N PHE A 56 6.02 -6.63 8.33
CA PHE A 56 7.44 -6.95 8.47
C PHE A 56 7.98 -6.60 9.86
N SER A 57 7.11 -6.47 10.87
CA SER A 57 7.51 -6.11 12.23
C SER A 57 8.33 -7.13 13.00
N ASN A 58 8.37 -8.39 12.55
CA ASN A 58 9.25 -9.38 13.13
C ASN A 58 10.72 -8.95 12.94
N PRO A 59 11.55 -8.86 13.99
CA PRO A 59 12.97 -8.51 13.88
C PRO A 59 13.76 -9.34 12.86
N GLU A 60 13.35 -10.59 12.60
CA GLU A 60 13.97 -11.45 11.58
C GLU A 60 13.81 -10.91 10.15
N ASN A 61 12.76 -10.10 9.94
CA ASN A 61 12.44 -9.41 8.70
C ASN A 61 13.10 -8.03 8.57
N ALA A 62 13.84 -7.58 9.60
CA ALA A 62 14.64 -6.36 9.50
C ALA A 62 15.62 -6.46 8.33
N SER A 63 15.91 -5.33 7.69
CA SER A 63 16.71 -5.24 6.46
C SER A 63 18.09 -5.91 6.61
N LYS A 64 18.16 -7.21 6.32
CA LYS A 64 19.40 -7.92 6.00
C LYS A 64 19.70 -7.65 4.53
N ASN A 65 20.97 -7.46 4.17
CA ASN A 65 21.41 -7.30 2.78
C ASN A 65 20.69 -8.32 1.88
N TRP A 66 19.75 -7.83 1.07
CA TRP A 66 18.86 -8.68 0.28
C TRP A 66 19.68 -9.39 -0.80
N ARG A 67 19.92 -10.69 -0.62
CA ARG A 67 20.38 -11.56 -1.70
C ARG A 67 19.16 -11.95 -2.52
N ALA A 68 19.16 -11.61 -3.81
CA ALA A 68 18.04 -11.80 -4.71
C ALA A 68 17.60 -13.28 -4.78
N SER A 69 16.57 -13.65 -4.02
CA SER A 69 15.80 -14.85 -4.32
C SER A 69 14.90 -14.56 -5.52
N LYS A 70 14.72 -15.54 -6.41
CA LYS A 70 13.73 -15.49 -7.50
C LYS A 70 12.33 -15.51 -6.89
N SER A 71 11.83 -14.37 -6.44
CA SER A 71 10.43 -14.24 -6.03
C SER A 71 9.55 -14.38 -7.28
N PRO A 72 8.44 -15.13 -7.23
CA PRO A 72 7.46 -15.13 -8.30
C PRO A 72 7.02 -13.70 -8.59
N CYS A 73 6.93 -13.35 -9.86
CA CYS A 73 6.60 -12.01 -10.31
C CYS A 73 5.12 -11.98 -10.67
N LEU A 74 4.35 -11.07 -10.05
CA LEU A 74 2.94 -10.84 -10.36
C LEU A 74 2.69 -10.65 -11.86
N LEU A 75 3.60 -9.93 -12.55
CA LEU A 75 3.53 -9.68 -13.99
C LEU A 75 3.73 -10.95 -14.85
N SER A 76 4.26 -12.03 -14.28
CA SER A 76 4.48 -13.30 -14.97
C SER A 76 3.41 -14.35 -14.64
N HIS A 77 2.44 -14.00 -13.79
CA HIS A 77 1.35 -14.91 -13.41
C HIS A 77 0.42 -15.15 -14.59
N LYS A 78 0.11 -16.41 -14.91
CA LYS A 78 -0.83 -16.74 -15.98
C LYS A 78 -2.26 -16.45 -15.52
N PRO A 79 -3.06 -15.68 -16.29
CA PRO A 79 -4.43 -15.35 -15.91
C PRO A 79 -5.33 -16.60 -15.89
N PRO A 80 -6.21 -16.75 -14.89
CA PRO A 80 -7.29 -17.74 -14.94
C PRO A 80 -8.31 -17.43 -16.06
N ILE A 81 -9.17 -18.40 -16.38
CA ILE A 81 -10.22 -18.26 -17.41
C ILE A 81 -11.12 -17.04 -17.09
N GLY A 82 -11.43 -16.23 -18.10
CA GLY A 82 -12.27 -15.04 -17.95
C GLY A 82 -11.56 -13.81 -17.37
N SER A 83 -10.23 -13.84 -17.26
CA SER A 83 -9.41 -12.73 -16.79
C SER A 83 -8.32 -12.36 -17.81
N ARG A 84 -7.44 -11.40 -17.48
CA ARG A 84 -6.34 -11.00 -18.37
C ARG A 84 -5.00 -10.90 -17.65
N GLN A 85 -3.91 -10.96 -18.42
CA GLN A 85 -2.56 -10.72 -17.92
C GLN A 85 -2.49 -9.33 -17.26
N ILE A 86 -1.82 -9.27 -16.10
CA ILE A 86 -1.53 -7.99 -15.44
C ILE A 86 -0.40 -7.32 -16.21
N GLU A 87 -0.64 -6.07 -16.58
CA GLU A 87 0.31 -5.25 -17.29
C GLU A 87 0.95 -4.24 -16.33
N PRO A 88 2.19 -3.79 -16.59
CA PRO A 88 2.84 -2.81 -15.71
C PRO A 88 2.00 -1.55 -15.44
N ARG A 89 1.25 -1.04 -16.42
CA ARG A 89 0.37 0.15 -16.25
C ARG A 89 -0.75 -0.04 -15.23
N ASP A 90 -1.13 -1.29 -14.95
CA ASP A 90 -2.13 -1.63 -13.94
C ASP A 90 -1.63 -1.36 -12.52
N ILE A 91 -0.32 -1.30 -12.33
CA ILE A 91 0.33 -1.22 -11.03
C ILE A 91 0.73 0.22 -10.73
N LEU A 92 0.30 0.67 -9.55
CA LEU A 92 0.77 1.89 -8.91
C LEU A 92 1.49 1.52 -7.61
N ILE A 93 2.68 2.08 -7.41
CA ILE A 93 3.43 1.94 -6.16
C ILE A 93 3.53 3.31 -5.48
N ASN A 94 3.08 3.39 -4.23
CA ASN A 94 3.16 4.57 -3.40
C ASN A 94 4.11 4.35 -2.23
N THR A 95 4.88 5.37 -1.89
CA THR A 95 5.70 5.40 -0.67
C THR A 95 5.82 6.84 -0.17
N PRO A 96 5.70 7.10 1.14
CA PRO A 96 5.89 8.45 1.68
C PRO A 96 7.37 8.87 1.72
N PHE A 97 8.32 7.96 1.43
CA PHE A 97 9.75 8.21 1.54
C PHE A 97 10.42 8.35 0.17
N ALA A 98 11.07 9.50 -0.08
CA ALA A 98 11.80 9.78 -1.31
C ALA A 98 12.94 8.77 -1.58
N GLY A 99 13.69 8.36 -0.54
CA GLY A 99 14.75 7.36 -0.68
C GLY A 99 14.22 6.01 -1.15
N GLN A 100 13.08 5.58 -0.63
CA GLN A 100 12.42 4.34 -1.06
C GLN A 100 11.86 4.48 -2.48
N GLU A 101 11.30 5.63 -2.82
CA GLU A 101 10.82 5.89 -4.19
C GLU A 101 11.96 5.69 -5.19
N THR A 102 13.12 6.31 -4.93
CA THR A 102 14.32 6.16 -5.75
C THR A 102 14.78 4.71 -5.80
N GLU A 103 14.87 4.00 -4.67
CA GLU A 103 15.32 2.61 -4.63
C GLU A 103 14.39 1.68 -5.43
N ILE A 104 13.07 1.83 -5.29
CA ILE A 104 12.09 1.06 -6.06
C ILE A 104 12.25 1.35 -7.55
N ARG A 105 12.34 2.63 -7.96
CA ARG A 105 12.56 3.01 -9.36
C ARG A 105 13.83 2.37 -9.91
N VAL A 106 14.96 2.49 -9.22
CA VAL A 106 16.25 1.90 -9.64
C VAL A 106 16.14 0.38 -9.81
N ARG A 107 15.49 -0.32 -8.87
CA ARG A 107 15.28 -1.77 -8.97
C ARG A 107 14.40 -2.16 -10.16
N LEU A 108 13.34 -1.41 -10.42
CA LEU A 108 12.46 -1.68 -11.55
C LEU A 108 13.14 -1.40 -12.89
N ILE A 109 13.96 -0.34 -12.98
CA ILE A 109 14.80 -0.05 -14.15
C ILE A 109 15.77 -1.20 -14.42
N ARG A 110 16.49 -1.67 -13.39
CA ARG A 110 17.43 -2.80 -13.52
C ARG A 110 16.76 -4.10 -13.98
N LYS A 111 15.46 -4.25 -13.70
CA LYS A 111 14.66 -5.40 -14.17
C LYS A 111 14.03 -5.20 -15.55
N GLY A 112 14.21 -4.04 -16.19
CA GLY A 112 13.56 -3.71 -17.46
C GLY A 112 12.04 -3.50 -17.36
N ILE A 113 11.52 -3.21 -16.15
CA ILE A 113 10.08 -3.07 -15.86
C ILE A 113 9.66 -1.58 -15.78
N VAL A 114 10.64 -0.67 -15.87
CA VAL A 114 10.46 0.78 -16.08
C VAL A 114 11.22 1.14 -17.35
N GLY A 115 10.76 2.14 -18.10
CA GLY A 115 11.61 2.86 -19.03
C GLY A 115 11.26 4.35 -19.10
N THR A 116 11.76 5.02 -20.12
CA THR A 116 12.05 6.46 -20.07
C THR A 116 11.04 7.37 -20.77
N THR A 117 10.05 6.84 -21.49
CA THR A 117 9.01 7.60 -22.22
C THR A 117 7.74 6.76 -22.34
N ASP A 118 6.55 7.37 -22.22
CA ASP A 118 5.16 6.97 -22.58
C ASP A 118 4.67 5.49 -22.56
N ASP A 119 5.43 4.52 -22.06
CA ASP A 119 5.12 3.10 -22.21
C ASP A 119 4.35 2.51 -21.02
N ASN A 120 3.75 1.34 -21.29
CA ASN A 120 3.20 0.37 -20.33
C ASN A 120 4.21 -0.01 -19.23
N LYS A 121 4.38 0.86 -18.22
CA LYS A 121 5.36 0.77 -17.12
C LYS A 121 4.67 0.86 -15.77
N ILE A 122 5.32 0.31 -14.74
CA ILE A 122 4.89 0.49 -13.35
C ILE A 122 5.11 1.95 -12.95
N ARG A 123 4.07 2.60 -12.43
CA ARG A 123 4.16 3.94 -11.87
C ARG A 123 4.60 3.85 -10.42
N VAL A 124 5.60 4.64 -10.05
CA VAL A 124 6.03 4.84 -8.67
C VAL A 124 5.83 6.32 -8.35
N ALA A 125 5.21 6.65 -7.22
CA ALA A 125 4.94 8.04 -6.86
C ALA A 125 4.99 8.26 -5.34
N SER A 126 5.53 9.41 -4.93
CA SER A 126 5.25 9.98 -3.62
C SER A 126 3.75 10.31 -3.48
N PRO A 127 3.22 10.51 -2.25
CA PRO A 127 1.80 10.79 -2.06
C PRO A 127 1.36 12.08 -2.78
N LEU A 128 2.21 13.11 -2.74
CA LEU A 128 1.96 14.37 -3.44
C LEU A 128 1.87 14.17 -4.96
N ASN A 129 2.77 13.37 -5.53
CA ASN A 129 2.80 13.08 -6.97
C ASN A 129 1.71 12.08 -7.40
N ALA A 130 1.13 11.33 -6.45
CA ALA A 130 0.04 10.41 -6.70
C ALA A 130 -1.34 11.08 -6.69
N ARG A 131 -1.43 12.38 -6.36
CA ARG A 131 -2.69 13.12 -6.46
C ARG A 131 -3.25 13.05 -7.89
N GLY A 132 -4.52 12.66 -8.01
CA GLY A 132 -5.19 12.49 -9.30
C GLY A 132 -4.76 11.26 -10.10
N GLN A 133 -3.81 10.46 -9.59
CA GLN A 133 -3.44 9.19 -10.19
C GLN A 133 -4.21 8.03 -9.56
N GLU A 134 -4.53 7.02 -10.36
CA GLU A 134 -5.14 5.78 -9.89
C GLU A 134 -4.49 4.57 -10.56
N GLY A 135 -4.43 3.46 -9.84
CA GLY A 135 -3.96 2.16 -10.34
C GLY A 135 -5.01 1.08 -10.13
N ASN A 136 -5.04 0.07 -10.99
CA ASN A 136 -5.91 -1.09 -10.79
C ASN A 136 -5.45 -1.87 -9.55
N ILE A 137 -4.14 -2.04 -9.41
CA ILE A 137 -3.47 -2.63 -8.26
C ILE A 137 -2.56 -1.57 -7.65
N GLN A 138 -2.65 -1.36 -6.34
CA GLN A 138 -1.79 -0.45 -5.61
C GLN A 138 -0.94 -1.20 -4.59
N PHE A 139 0.36 -0.93 -4.59
CA PHE A 139 1.25 -1.26 -3.48
C PHE A 139 1.58 0.00 -2.70
N ILE A 140 1.40 -0.02 -1.39
CA ILE A 140 1.80 1.07 -0.49
C ILE A 140 2.97 0.56 0.35
N SER A 141 4.17 1.09 0.12
CA SER A 141 5.37 0.78 0.89
C SER A 141 5.57 1.83 1.98
N LEU A 142 5.20 1.50 3.22
CA LEU A 142 5.42 2.36 4.38
C LEU A 142 6.84 2.27 4.96
N CYS A 143 7.76 1.55 4.28
CA CYS A 143 9.16 1.37 4.66
C CYS A 143 9.39 0.77 6.05
N LEU A 144 10.64 0.40 6.30
CA LEU A 144 11.07 0.00 7.63
C LEU A 144 11.23 1.27 8.47
N ASN A 145 10.43 1.33 9.53
CA ASN A 145 10.56 2.32 10.57
C ASN A 145 11.52 1.83 11.65
N ASP A 146 12.37 2.73 12.14
CA ASP A 146 13.30 2.47 13.25
C ASP A 146 12.48 2.01 14.47
N PRO A 147 12.56 0.74 14.89
CA PRO A 147 11.80 0.24 16.02
C PRO A 147 12.10 0.99 17.33
N ALA A 148 13.28 1.62 17.44
CA ALA A 148 13.65 2.42 18.59
C ALA A 148 12.98 3.81 18.58
N LYS A 149 12.53 4.28 17.41
CA LYS A 149 11.89 5.59 17.24
C LYS A 149 10.65 5.48 16.34
N PRO A 150 9.65 4.67 16.75
CA PRO A 150 8.55 4.33 15.86
C PRO A 150 7.71 5.56 15.47
N LEU A 151 7.71 6.59 16.31
CA LEU A 151 6.99 7.83 16.05
C LEU A 151 7.88 8.89 15.41
N SER A 152 9.07 8.62 14.87
CA SER A 152 9.88 9.68 14.24
C SER A 152 9.35 10.13 12.88
N THR A 153 8.38 9.42 12.32
CA THR A 153 7.88 9.69 10.97
C THR A 153 6.63 10.55 11.00
N GLU A 154 6.67 11.71 10.34
CA GLU A 154 5.56 12.66 10.39
C GLU A 154 4.36 12.25 9.52
N PHE A 155 4.56 11.47 8.46
CA PHE A 155 3.47 11.13 7.51
C PHE A 155 2.30 10.39 8.20
N ILE A 156 2.56 9.61 9.26
CA ILE A 156 1.51 8.86 9.98
C ILE A 156 0.55 9.77 10.74
N ALA A 157 0.88 11.06 10.88
CA ALA A 157 0.03 12.08 11.48
C ALA A 157 -0.65 12.99 10.45
N ASP A 158 -0.24 12.94 9.18
CA ASP A 158 -0.79 13.76 8.11
C ASP A 158 -1.98 13.04 7.46
N ARG A 159 -3.18 13.46 7.87
CA ARG A 159 -4.44 12.92 7.34
C ARG A 159 -4.56 13.06 5.83
N GLU A 160 -4.15 14.19 5.27
CA GLU A 160 -4.29 14.43 3.83
C GLU A 160 -3.38 13.48 3.06
N MET A 161 -2.13 13.36 3.52
CA MET A 161 -1.15 12.45 2.94
C MET A 161 -1.59 10.99 3.04
N LEU A 162 -2.11 10.55 4.20
CA LEU A 162 -2.66 9.21 4.38
C LEU A 162 -3.86 9.00 3.45
N ASN A 163 -4.84 9.89 3.45
CA ASN A 163 -6.01 9.76 2.59
C ASN A 163 -5.59 9.65 1.11
N ILE A 164 -4.70 10.52 0.63
CA ILE A 164 -4.18 10.43 -0.73
C ILE A 164 -3.53 9.07 -0.98
N MET A 165 -2.62 8.61 -0.12
CA MET A 165 -1.96 7.32 -0.30
C MET A 165 -2.93 6.16 -0.37
N PHE A 166 -3.87 6.06 0.56
CA PHE A 166 -4.75 4.90 0.66
C PHE A 166 -5.92 4.95 -0.34
N SER A 167 -6.14 6.05 -1.06
CA SER A 167 -7.29 6.20 -1.96
C SER A 167 -6.98 6.06 -3.46
N ARG A 168 -5.81 5.54 -3.87
CA ARG A 168 -5.43 5.45 -5.30
C ARG A 168 -5.74 4.10 -5.96
N ALA A 169 -6.07 3.08 -5.17
CA ALA A 169 -6.38 1.75 -5.68
C ALA A 169 -7.81 1.67 -6.20
N LYS A 170 -8.01 1.13 -7.41
CA LYS A 170 -9.34 0.80 -7.92
C LYS A 170 -9.78 -0.58 -7.43
N HIS A 171 -8.97 -1.60 -7.69
CA HIS A 171 -9.37 -3.00 -7.54
C HIS A 171 -8.62 -3.77 -6.44
N MET A 172 -7.34 -3.48 -6.20
CA MET A 172 -6.60 -4.17 -5.16
C MET A 172 -5.60 -3.24 -4.47
N GLN A 173 -5.51 -3.34 -3.14
CA GLN A 173 -4.58 -2.57 -2.31
C GLN A 173 -3.76 -3.49 -1.40
N ILE A 174 -2.44 -3.42 -1.54
CA ILE A 174 -1.48 -4.16 -0.73
C ILE A 174 -0.65 -3.14 0.05
N VAL A 175 -0.68 -3.23 1.38
CA VAL A 175 0.07 -2.31 2.24
C VAL A 175 1.20 -3.08 2.90
N VAL A 176 2.42 -2.58 2.74
CA VAL A 176 3.65 -3.20 3.23
C VAL A 176 4.28 -2.28 4.26
N GLY A 177 4.50 -2.76 5.48
CA GLY A 177 5.06 -1.93 6.54
C GLY A 177 5.47 -2.70 7.79
N ASN A 178 6.10 -1.98 8.71
CA ASN A 178 6.39 -2.43 10.07
C ASN A 178 5.30 -1.91 11.01
N PHE A 179 4.14 -2.58 11.05
CA PHE A 179 2.93 -1.99 11.64
C PHE A 179 2.95 -1.98 13.17
N ARG A 180 3.43 -3.07 13.78
CA ARG A 180 3.34 -3.28 15.23
C ARG A 180 3.98 -2.17 16.07
N PRO A 181 5.20 -1.67 15.78
CA PRO A 181 5.79 -0.59 16.56
C PRO A 181 4.98 0.71 16.48
N TRP A 182 4.43 1.07 15.32
CA TRP A 182 3.56 2.24 15.20
C TRP A 182 2.28 2.07 15.99
N THR A 183 1.55 0.98 15.78
CA THR A 183 0.24 0.78 16.42
C THR A 183 0.39 0.69 17.93
N THR A 184 1.43 0.00 18.42
CA THR A 184 1.74 -0.08 19.86
C THR A 184 2.06 1.30 20.44
N ALA A 185 2.97 2.06 19.82
CA ALA A 185 3.37 3.37 20.32
C ALA A 185 2.21 4.38 20.31
N ILE A 186 1.36 4.35 19.28
CA ILE A 186 0.18 5.23 19.20
C ILE A 186 -0.86 4.86 20.26
N MET A 187 -1.15 3.56 20.43
CA MET A 187 -2.11 3.09 21.44
C MET A 187 -1.65 3.36 22.88
N ASN A 188 -0.35 3.28 23.13
CA ASN A 188 0.26 3.61 24.43
C ASN A 188 0.39 5.11 24.68
N LYS A 189 0.07 5.96 23.69
CA LYS A 189 0.24 7.42 23.73
C LYS A 189 1.70 7.82 23.99
N ASP A 190 2.64 7.07 23.43
CA ASP A 190 4.06 7.36 23.53
C ASP A 190 4.35 8.77 22.99
N LYS A 191 5.35 9.44 23.60
CA LYS A 191 5.80 10.73 23.10
C LYS A 191 6.46 10.54 21.74
N GLY A 192 5.93 11.22 20.73
CA GLY A 192 6.51 11.26 19.38
C GLY A 192 7.48 12.44 19.23
N TRP A 193 7.56 13.00 18.01
CA TRP A 193 8.25 14.28 17.79
C TRP A 193 7.53 15.44 18.48
N GLU A 194 8.29 16.49 18.80
CA GLU A 194 7.80 17.73 19.40
C GLU A 194 7.62 18.81 18.32
N GLY A 195 6.60 19.67 18.46
CA GLY A 195 6.36 20.78 17.53
C GLY A 195 4.88 21.11 17.29
N ALA A 196 4.61 22.13 16.48
CA ALA A 196 3.24 22.54 16.14
C ALA A 196 2.45 21.45 15.39
N SER A 197 3.12 20.69 14.51
CA SER A 197 2.55 19.55 13.77
C SER A 197 2.14 18.39 14.69
N ALA A 198 2.82 18.21 15.82
CA ALA A 198 2.49 17.16 16.79
C ALA A 198 1.16 17.44 17.53
N LYS A 199 0.76 18.71 17.67
CA LYS A 199 -0.48 19.12 18.37
C LYS A 199 -1.75 18.88 17.54
N THR A 200 -1.62 18.83 16.22
CA THR A 200 -2.72 18.57 15.28
C THR A 200 -2.68 17.16 14.68
N ALA A 201 -1.72 16.35 15.12
CA ALA A 201 -1.43 15.03 14.61
C ALA A 201 -2.62 14.06 14.78
N ARG A 202 -3.11 13.51 13.67
CA ARG A 202 -4.24 12.56 13.67
C ARG A 202 -3.81 11.10 13.60
N ARG A 203 -2.91 10.72 14.51
CA ARG A 203 -2.26 9.39 14.51
C ARG A 203 -3.24 8.22 14.70
N TYR A 204 -4.39 8.44 15.33
CA TYR A 204 -5.41 7.39 15.51
C TYR A 204 -6.06 6.97 14.19
N GLU A 205 -6.23 7.89 13.23
CA GLU A 205 -6.76 7.58 11.91
C GLU A 205 -5.82 6.60 11.17
N PHE A 206 -4.50 6.71 11.36
CA PHE A 206 -3.55 5.72 10.86
C PHE A 206 -3.79 4.33 11.47
N VAL A 207 -3.98 4.24 12.79
CA VAL A 207 -4.23 2.95 13.47
C VAL A 207 -5.52 2.31 12.98
N GLU A 208 -6.59 3.08 12.77
CA GLU A 208 -7.84 2.56 12.21
C GLU A 208 -7.65 2.00 10.79
N ILE A 209 -6.94 2.73 9.93
CA ILE A 209 -6.66 2.29 8.56
C ILE A 209 -5.78 1.04 8.53
N ILE A 210 -4.77 0.95 9.39
CA ILE A 210 -3.93 -0.24 9.50
C ILE A 210 -4.71 -1.42 10.09
N GLY A 211 -5.49 -1.19 11.15
CA GLY A 211 -6.31 -2.21 11.79
C GLY A 211 -7.34 -2.84 10.84
N SER A 212 -7.86 -2.07 9.90
CA SER A 212 -8.82 -2.55 8.89
C SER A 212 -8.19 -3.35 7.73
N LEU A 213 -6.87 -3.56 7.71
CA LEU A 213 -6.20 -4.34 6.67
C LEU A 213 -6.37 -5.86 6.83
N TRP A 214 -6.84 -6.31 7.99
CA TRP A 214 -7.16 -7.72 8.24
C TRP A 214 -8.59 -7.80 8.77
N PRO A 215 -9.36 -8.82 8.35
CA PRO A 215 -10.72 -9.06 8.86
C PRO A 215 -10.72 -9.46 10.34
#